data_AF-A0A830C2V0-F1
#
_entry.id   AF-A0A830C2V0-F1
#
_cell.length_a   1.000
_cell.length_b   1.000
_cell.length_c   1.000
_cell.angle_alpha   90.00
_cell.angle_beta   90.00
_cell.angle_gamma   90.00
#
_symmetry.space_group_name_H-M   'P 1'
#
loop_
_entity.id
_entity.type
_entity.pdbx_description
1 polymer ?
#
loop_
_entity_poly.entity_id
_entity_poly.type
_entity_poly.pdbx_seq_one_letter_code
_entity_poly.pdbx_strand_id
1 'polypeptide(L)'
;MASSSEQEFAKEYRARLDRFPRSRFLWDSKTASRVGDKIAIRLREIGISGVRIDAQEELSRPIYYRKMLGPFFDSVKRTGIAVEGAEDLIFLG
;
A
#
# COMPACT_ATOMS: atom_id res chain seq x y z
N MET A 1 -10.79 -0.40 7.61
CA MET A 1 -9.91 0.63 7.03
C MET A 1 -8.48 0.30 7.42
N ALA A 2 -7.52 0.49 6.51
CA ALA A 2 -6.09 0.39 6.79
C ALA A 2 -5.41 1.64 6.24
N SER A 3 -4.72 2.39 7.10
CA SER A 3 -4.08 3.66 6.72
C SER A 3 -2.67 3.76 7.26
N SER A 4 -1.84 4.47 6.51
CA SER A 4 -0.53 4.93 6.93
C SER A 4 -0.60 5.74 8.22
N SER A 5 -1.70 6.42 8.57
CA SER A 5 -1.79 7.32 9.74
C SER A 5 -2.07 6.62 11.08
N GLU A 6 -2.17 5.29 11.10
CA GLU A 6 -2.51 4.54 12.31
C GLU A 6 -1.34 4.46 13.33
N GLN A 7 -1.65 4.25 14.62
CA GLN A 7 -0.66 4.28 15.71
C GLN A 7 0.52 3.32 15.53
N GLU A 8 0.30 2.18 14.86
CA GLU A 8 1.34 1.18 14.58
C GLU A 8 2.45 1.71 13.66
N PHE A 9 2.11 2.67 12.79
CA PHE A 9 3.06 3.34 11.89
C PHE A 9 3.68 4.58 12.55
N ALA A 10 2.99 5.18 13.53
CA ALA A 10 3.45 6.40 14.21
C ALA A 10 4.83 6.25 14.86
N LYS A 11 5.18 5.07 15.37
CA LYS A 11 6.52 4.79 15.92
C LYS A 11 7.60 4.89 14.85
N GLU A 12 7.37 4.30 13.67
CA GLU A 12 8.33 4.28 12.57
C GLU A 12 8.46 5.67 11.93
N TYR A 13 7.38 6.45 11.87
CA TYR A 13 7.47 7.85 11.41
C TYR A 13 8.21 8.75 12.37
N ARG A 14 7.94 8.66 13.69
CA ARG A 14 8.68 9.43 14.69
C ARG A 14 10.18 9.16 14.58
N ALA A 15 10.57 7.88 14.48
CA ALA A 15 11.96 7.51 14.27
C ALA A 15 12.59 8.10 12.99
N ARG A 16 11.82 8.28 11.91
CA ARG A 16 12.30 8.94 10.68
C ARG A 16 12.39 10.45 10.79
N LEU A 17 11.50 11.09 11.54
CA LEU A 17 11.50 12.53 11.78
C LEU A 17 12.65 12.97 12.69
N ASP A 18 13.03 12.11 13.63
CA ASP A 18 14.09 12.38 14.62
C ASP A 18 15.51 12.07 14.10
N ARG A 19 15.65 11.47 12.91
CA ARG A 19 16.95 11.12 12.28
C ARG A 19 17.50 12.25 11.40
N PHE A 20 18.82 12.43 11.38
CA PHE A 20 19.51 13.34 10.45
C PHE A 20 20.25 12.55 9.35
N PRO A 21 20.12 12.91 8.05
CA PRO A 21 19.25 13.96 7.51
C PRO A 21 17.76 13.58 7.61
N ARG A 22 16.91 14.56 7.91
CA ARG A 22 15.47 14.37 8.07
C ARG A 22 14.84 14.02 6.72
N SER A 23 14.23 12.84 6.61
CA SER A 23 13.41 12.49 5.45
C SER A 23 11.94 12.75 5.75
N ARG A 24 11.30 13.60 4.94
CA ARG A 24 9.84 13.81 4.99
C ARG A 24 9.08 12.79 4.14
N PHE A 25 9.79 11.87 3.46
CA PHE A 25 9.18 10.85 2.62
C PHE A 25 8.77 9.64 3.48
N LEU A 26 7.55 9.72 4.02
CA LEU A 26 6.95 8.71 4.88
C LEU A 26 6.19 7.64 4.08
N TRP A 27 5.97 7.87 2.78
CA TRP A 27 5.23 6.98 1.88
C TRP A 27 6.19 6.17 1.01
N ASP A 28 6.79 5.11 1.58
CA ASP A 28 7.73 4.23 0.88
C ASP A 28 7.16 2.84 0.60
N SER A 29 7.90 2.04 -0.18
CA SER A 29 7.47 0.69 -0.58
C SER A 29 7.22 -0.22 0.61
N LYS A 30 8.02 -0.08 1.68
CA LYS A 30 7.85 -0.83 2.93
C LYS A 30 6.53 -0.46 3.62
N THR A 31 6.21 0.82 3.72
CA THR A 31 4.97 1.31 4.33
C THR A 31 3.77 0.88 3.49
N ALA A 32 3.85 1.00 2.16
CA ALA A 32 2.83 0.52 1.24
C ALA A 32 2.56 -0.98 1.39
N SER A 33 3.61 -1.82 1.43
CA SER A 33 3.48 -3.26 1.68
C SER A 33 2.81 -3.56 3.02
N ARG A 34 3.22 -2.88 4.10
CA ARG A 34 2.65 -3.09 5.44
C ARG A 34 1.18 -2.71 5.53
N VAL A 35 0.78 -1.60 4.88
CA VAL A 35 -0.62 -1.19 4.78
C VAL A 35 -1.41 -2.23 3.98
N GLY A 36 -0.83 -2.79 2.92
CA GLY A 36 -1.42 -3.86 2.12
C GLY A 36 -1.61 -5.17 2.89
N ASP A 37 -0.61 -5.63 3.66
CA ASP A 37 -0.76 -6.82 4.52
C ASP A 37 -1.90 -6.62 5.53
N LYS A 38 -2.00 -5.42 6.11
CA LYS A 38 -3.05 -5.09 7.07
C LYS A 38 -4.43 -5.07 6.45
N ILE A 39 -4.61 -4.45 5.27
CA ILE A 39 -5.92 -4.42 4.63
C ILE A 39 -6.35 -5.82 4.24
N ALA A 40 -5.43 -6.67 3.78
CA ALA A 40 -5.75 -8.04 3.43
C ALA A 40 -6.20 -8.88 4.63
N ILE A 41 -5.56 -8.71 5.79
CA ILE A 41 -6.03 -9.33 7.04
C ILE A 41 -7.47 -8.90 7.34
N ARG A 42 -7.77 -7.60 7.26
CA ARG A 42 -9.13 -7.08 7.49
C ARG A 42 -10.15 -7.59 6.48
N LEU A 43 -9.78 -7.67 5.20
CA LEU A 43 -10.65 -8.24 4.15
C LEU A 43 -10.97 -9.70 4.46
N ARG A 44 -9.97 -10.47 4.87
CA ARG A 44 -10.14 -11.88 5.25
C ARG A 44 -11.00 -12.05 6.50
N GLU A 45 -10.82 -11.22 7.53
CA GLU A 45 -11.67 -11.23 8.74
C GLU A 45 -13.16 -11.01 8.42
N ILE A 46 -13.45 -10.26 7.35
CA ILE A 46 -14.82 -9.98 6.88
C ILE A 46 -15.31 -11.07 5.89
N GLY A 47 -14.45 -12.02 5.52
CA GLY A 47 -14.79 -13.11 4.58
C GLY A 47 -14.69 -12.71 3.10
N ILE A 48 -14.04 -11.59 2.78
CA ILE A 48 -13.80 -11.16 1.41
C ILE A 48 -12.55 -11.87 0.89
N SER A 49 -12.69 -12.54 -0.26
CA SER A 49 -11.61 -13.28 -0.94
C SER A 49 -10.99 -12.53 -2.12
N GLY A 50 -11.66 -11.50 -2.63
CA GLY A 50 -11.19 -10.76 -3.80
C GLY A 50 -11.71 -9.33 -3.85
N VAL A 51 -10.93 -8.46 -4.47
CA VAL A 51 -11.24 -7.05 -4.72
C VAL A 51 -10.93 -6.71 -6.17
N ARG A 52 -11.74 -5.84 -6.76
CA ARG A 52 -11.52 -5.30 -8.09
C ARG A 52 -11.16 -3.84 -7.99
N ILE A 53 -10.13 -3.43 -8.72
CA ILE A 53 -9.69 -2.03 -8.78
C ILE A 53 -9.98 -1.44 -10.16
N ASP A 54 -10.24 -0.13 -10.18
CA ASP A 54 -10.29 0.63 -11.42
C ASP A 54 -8.86 1.08 -11.78
N ALA A 55 -8.26 0.39 -12.75
CA ALA A 55 -6.93 0.73 -13.23
C ALA A 55 -6.88 2.13 -13.84
N GLN A 56 -7.96 2.62 -14.48
CA GLN A 56 -7.97 3.93 -15.11
C GLN A 56 -7.92 5.05 -14.08
N GLU A 57 -8.64 4.89 -12.97
CA GLU A 57 -8.56 5.82 -11.84
C GLU A 57 -7.14 5.89 -11.31
N GLU A 58 -6.51 4.74 -11.05
CA GLU A 58 -5.16 4.69 -10.50
C GLU A 58 -4.09 5.21 -11.47
N LEU A 59 -4.22 4.95 -12.78
CA LEU A 59 -3.33 5.46 -13.81
C LEU A 59 -3.40 6.98 -13.97
N SER A 60 -4.58 7.57 -13.70
CA SER A 60 -4.78 9.03 -13.74
C SER A 60 -4.05 9.78 -12.62
N ARG A 61 -3.65 9.06 -11.55
CA ARG A 61 -2.92 9.66 -10.43
C ARG A 61 -1.49 10.03 -10.82
N PRO A 62 -0.89 11.03 -10.14
CA PRO A 62 0.52 11.34 -10.34
C PRO A 62 1.47 10.16 -10.10
N ILE A 63 2.56 10.10 -10.88
CA ILE A 63 3.54 8.98 -10.89
C ILE A 63 4.06 8.64 -9.49
N TYR A 64 4.31 9.64 -8.64
CA TYR A 64 4.85 9.42 -7.30
C TYR A 64 3.89 8.69 -6.35
N TYR A 65 2.57 8.76 -6.58
CA TYR A 65 1.60 7.92 -5.87
C TYR A 65 1.53 6.52 -6.47
N ARG A 66 1.58 6.43 -7.80
CA ARG A 66 1.45 5.15 -8.52
C ARG A 66 2.59 4.17 -8.23
N LYS A 67 3.82 4.67 -8.03
CA LYS A 67 4.99 3.83 -7.68
C LYS A 67 4.77 2.94 -6.45
N MET A 68 3.94 3.38 -5.51
CA MET A 68 3.69 2.63 -4.26
C MET A 68 2.53 1.64 -4.37
N LEU A 69 1.77 1.68 -5.48
CA LEU A 69 0.68 0.74 -5.73
C LEU A 69 1.18 -0.67 -5.97
N GLY A 70 2.32 -0.84 -6.65
CA GLY A 70 2.94 -2.15 -6.87
C GLY A 70 3.21 -2.89 -5.55
N PRO A 71 4.08 -2.35 -4.67
CA PRO A 71 4.36 -2.95 -3.37
C PRO A 71 3.12 -3.19 -2.49
N PHE A 72 2.10 -2.34 -2.62
CA PHE A 72 0.83 -2.49 -1.91
C PHE A 72 0.01 -3.68 -2.43
N PHE A 73 -0.21 -3.77 -3.74
CA PHE A 73 -1.01 -4.84 -4.32
C PHE A 73 -0.28 -6.19 -4.26
N ASP A 74 1.05 -6.20 -4.37
CA ASP A 74 1.85 -7.41 -4.20
C ASP A 74 1.68 -8.02 -2.81
N SER A 75 1.64 -7.18 -1.76
CA SER A 75 1.46 -7.67 -0.39
C SER A 75 0.03 -8.18 -0.13
N VAL A 76 -0.98 -7.54 -0.73
CA VAL A 76 -2.38 -8.02 -0.71
C VAL A 76 -2.53 -9.35 -1.45
N LYS A 77 -1.92 -9.50 -2.63
CA LYS A 77 -1.92 -10.77 -3.38
C LYS A 77 -1.20 -11.88 -2.62
N ARG A 78 -0.06 -11.57 -1.98
CA ARG A 78 0.71 -12.53 -1.16
C ARG A 78 -0.10 -13.08 0.02
N THR A 79 -1.03 -12.30 0.55
CA THR A 79 -1.95 -12.71 1.61
C THR A 79 -3.20 -13.42 1.06
N GLY A 80 -3.19 -13.85 -0.21
CA GLY A 80 -4.21 -14.73 -0.79
C GLY A 80 -5.53 -14.04 -1.14
N ILE A 81 -5.56 -12.70 -1.15
CA ILE A 81 -6.69 -11.93 -1.68
C ILE A 81 -6.49 -11.76 -3.18
N ALA A 82 -7.49 -12.13 -3.98
CA ALA A 82 -7.47 -11.88 -5.41
C ALA A 82 -7.61 -10.37 -5.68
N VAL A 83 -6.74 -9.82 -6.53
CA VAL A 83 -6.81 -8.41 -6.93
C VAL A 83 -6.93 -8.34 -8.44
N GLU A 84 -8.14 -8.07 -8.92
CA GLU A 84 -8.47 -7.91 -10.34
C GLU A 84 -8.26 -6.45 -10.78
N GLY A 85 -7.68 -6.23 -11.96
CA GLY A 85 -7.40 -4.89 -12.49
C GLY A 85 -6.03 -4.31 -12.07
N ALA A 86 -5.29 -5.00 -11.21
CA ALA A 86 -3.90 -4.64 -10.88
C ALA A 86 -2.87 -5.05 -11.94
N GLU A 87 -3.31 -5.78 -12.97
CA GLU A 87 -2.48 -6.32 -14.05
C GLU A 87 -1.96 -5.20 -14.96
N ASP A 88 -2.79 -4.19 -15.19
CA ASP A 88 -2.42 -3.00 -15.97
C ASP A 88 -1.51 -2.04 -15.20
N LEU A 89 -1.38 -2.22 -13.89
CA LEU A 89 -0.52 -1.41 -13.02
C LEU A 89 0.93 -1.91 -12.95
N ILE A 90 1.24 -3.06 -13.58
CA ILE A 90 2.55 -3.72 -13.57
C ILE A 90 3.66 -2.86 -14.23
N PHE A 91 3.31 -1.81 -14.98
CA PHE A 91 4.25 -0.97 -15.73
C PHE A 91 4.77 0.26 -14.98
N LEU A 92 5.17 0.12 -13.71
CA LEU A 92 5.77 1.22 -12.95
C LEU A 92 6.97 0.78 -12.12
N GLY A 93 8.00 0.32 -12.85
CA GLY A 93 9.44 0.43 -12.54
C GLY A 93 9.89 0.21 -11.11
#